data_AF-A0A382VKB8-F1
#
_entry.id   AF-A0A382VKB8-F1
#
_cell.length_a   1.000
_cell.length_b   1.000
_cell.length_c   1.000
_cell.angle_alpha   90.00
_cell.angle_beta   90.00
_cell.angle_gamma   90.00
#
_symmetry.space_group_name_H-M   'P 1'
#
loop_
_entity.id
_entity.type
_entity.pdbx_description
1 polymer ?
#
loop_
_entity_poly.entity_id
_entity_poly.type
_entity_poly.pdbx_seq_one_letter_code
_entity_poly.pdbx_strand_id
1 'polypeptide(L)'
;VSIGTAVAGVDMLQVLVPITAYPIWFATPENEWQELFLDYLPNWWTVDDRGILHGFYRGGDQFHLKKHIVAWLPIVVAWISFLTAMIFVTSGLSAILRRQWVEHERLTYPITQLPLSLLDPKTQLLKSYPFWFGFLVTASITFYNGLAYLFPNIPMLIWSLNLRFTDYPWNAIGSIPLRIFPFVVSMAFLIPHELSFSCWFFYWLMKGLKVLGVTLDWRNLPEFPYSRHQSFGAYMGIFAFALFAGRRHFKHALVDAYRSIGRKSNDPISMRVAFIYVILGGIY
;
A
#
# COMPACT_ATOMS: atom_id res chain seq x y z
N VAL A 1 -3.67 14.95 6.88
CA VAL A 1 -4.02 14.54 5.50
C VAL A 1 -3.31 13.25 5.12
N SER A 2 -1.97 13.19 5.03
CA SER A 2 -1.24 12.00 4.56
C SER A 2 -1.52 10.69 5.32
N ILE A 3 -1.66 10.74 6.65
CA ILE A 3 -1.99 9.56 7.47
C ILE A 3 -3.42 9.07 7.18
N GLY A 4 -4.38 9.98 7.03
CA GLY A 4 -5.77 9.63 6.73
C GLY A 4 -5.96 9.14 5.29
N THR A 5 -5.24 9.71 4.33
CA THR A 5 -5.31 9.28 2.92
C THR A 5 -4.60 7.95 2.67
N ALA A 6 -3.63 7.56 3.50
CA ALA A 6 -2.96 6.26 3.40
C ALA A 6 -3.94 5.09 3.58
N VAL A 7 -4.94 5.26 4.47
CA VAL A 7 -5.99 4.27 4.74
C VAL A 7 -6.92 4.08 3.55
N ALA A 8 -7.12 5.14 2.75
CA ALA A 8 -7.92 5.11 1.53
C ALA A 8 -7.17 4.60 0.29
N GLY A 9 -6.01 3.97 0.48
CA GLY A 9 -5.22 3.39 -0.61
C GLY A 9 -5.95 2.26 -1.35
N VAL A 10 -5.55 2.06 -2.61
CA VAL A 10 -6.07 1.02 -3.51
C VAL A 10 -5.98 -0.37 -2.88
N ASP A 11 -4.85 -0.72 -2.26
CA ASP A 11 -4.65 -2.05 -1.67
C ASP A 11 -5.23 -2.19 -0.25
N MET A 12 -6.04 -1.22 0.19
CA MET A 12 -6.61 -1.19 1.53
C MET A 12 -8.14 -1.16 1.46
N LEU A 13 -8.79 0.01 1.55
CA LEU A 13 -10.26 0.09 1.57
C LEU A 13 -10.94 -0.50 0.33
N GLN A 14 -10.33 -0.37 -0.86
CA GLN A 14 -10.93 -0.86 -2.11
C GLN A 14 -10.91 -2.40 -2.20
N VAL A 15 -9.91 -3.05 -1.61
CA VAL A 15 -9.83 -4.51 -1.52
C VAL A 15 -10.64 -5.06 -0.34
N LEU A 16 -10.74 -4.27 0.74
CA LEU A 16 -11.40 -4.65 1.97
C LEU A 16 -12.89 -4.98 1.76
N VAL A 17 -13.61 -4.09 1.08
CA VAL A 17 -15.06 -4.24 0.89
C VAL A 17 -15.40 -5.54 0.16
N PRO A 18 -14.79 -5.90 -1.00
CA PRO A 18 -15.00 -7.20 -1.62
C PRO A 18 -14.65 -8.38 -0.72
N ILE A 19 -13.52 -8.33 0.01
CA ILE A 19 -13.06 -9.45 0.86
C ILE A 19 -14.08 -9.82 1.95
N THR A 20 -14.87 -8.87 2.45
CA THR A 20 -15.90 -9.17 3.46
C THR A 20 -17.03 -10.09 2.97
N ALA A 21 -17.24 -10.17 1.66
CA ALA A 21 -18.32 -10.91 1.02
C ALA A 21 -17.83 -12.06 0.12
N TYR A 22 -16.60 -11.95 -0.37
CA TYR A 22 -16.06 -12.79 -1.43
C TYR A 22 -15.99 -14.28 -1.08
N PRO A 23 -15.44 -14.70 0.09
CA PRO A 23 -15.30 -16.12 0.41
C PRO A 23 -16.65 -16.85 0.43
N ILE A 24 -17.69 -16.21 0.96
CA ILE A 24 -19.01 -16.84 1.17
C ILE A 24 -19.83 -16.88 -0.11
N TRP A 25 -19.73 -15.84 -0.95
CA TRP A 25 -20.41 -15.77 -2.24
C TRP A 25 -19.82 -16.71 -3.29
N PHE A 26 -18.49 -16.81 -3.35
CA PHE A 26 -17.78 -17.60 -4.36
C PHE A 26 -17.38 -19.02 -3.86
N ALA A 27 -17.77 -19.43 -2.66
CA ALA A 27 -17.60 -20.80 -2.21
C ALA A 27 -18.47 -21.76 -3.04
N THR A 28 -17.82 -22.71 -3.71
CA THR A 28 -18.47 -23.77 -4.49
C THR A 28 -17.97 -25.14 -4.03
N PRO A 29 -18.72 -26.23 -4.29
CA PRO A 29 -18.26 -27.57 -3.92
C PRO A 29 -16.89 -27.94 -4.54
N GLU A 30 -16.57 -27.41 -5.72
CA GLU A 30 -15.32 -27.71 -6.43
C GLU A 30 -14.09 -27.02 -5.85
N ASN A 31 -14.26 -25.90 -5.14
CA ASN A 31 -13.15 -25.21 -4.48
C ASN A 31 -13.00 -25.60 -3.01
N GLU A 32 -13.98 -26.31 -2.45
CA GLU A 32 -13.99 -26.83 -1.07
C GLU A 32 -13.78 -25.74 -0.01
N TRP A 33 -14.01 -24.47 -0.33
CA TRP A 33 -13.71 -23.36 0.58
C TRP A 33 -14.52 -23.41 1.87
N GLN A 34 -15.71 -23.98 1.81
CA GLN A 34 -16.55 -24.16 2.99
C GLN A 34 -15.85 -25.02 4.05
N GLU A 35 -15.26 -26.14 3.65
CA GLU A 35 -14.57 -27.07 4.56
C GLU A 35 -13.15 -26.59 4.91
N LEU A 36 -12.48 -25.92 3.97
CA LEU A 36 -11.09 -25.51 4.13
C LEU A 36 -10.91 -24.21 4.91
N PHE A 37 -11.82 -23.24 4.75
CA PHE A 37 -11.59 -21.86 5.17
C PHE A 37 -12.74 -21.20 5.92
N LEU A 38 -14.01 -21.44 5.52
CA LEU A 38 -15.13 -20.66 6.07
C LEU A 38 -15.32 -20.86 7.57
N ASP A 39 -15.08 -22.07 8.09
CA ASP A 39 -15.18 -22.36 9.53
C ASP A 39 -14.14 -21.61 10.39
N TYR A 40 -13.05 -21.13 9.78
CA TYR A 40 -12.02 -20.33 10.45
C TYR A 40 -12.28 -18.83 10.35
N LEU A 41 -13.28 -18.40 9.58
CA LEU A 41 -13.64 -16.99 9.42
C LEU A 41 -14.61 -16.56 10.51
N PRO A 42 -14.25 -15.63 11.39
CA PRO A 42 -15.16 -15.17 12.41
C PRO A 42 -16.33 -14.38 11.82
N ASN A 43 -17.54 -14.64 12.33
CA ASN A 43 -18.80 -14.06 11.84
C ASN A 43 -18.89 -12.53 11.89
N TRP A 44 -17.97 -11.85 12.58
CA TRP A 44 -17.90 -10.38 12.65
C TRP A 44 -17.01 -9.74 11.56
N TRP A 45 -16.28 -10.53 10.76
CA TRP A 45 -15.40 -10.02 9.70
C TRP A 45 -16.02 -10.14 8.31
N THR A 46 -16.96 -11.05 8.15
CA THR A 46 -17.59 -11.40 6.87
C THR A 46 -19.10 -11.50 6.98
N VAL A 47 -19.80 -11.27 5.87
CA VAL A 47 -21.26 -11.41 5.79
C VAL A 47 -21.62 -12.86 5.46
N ASP A 48 -22.15 -13.59 6.44
CA ASP A 48 -22.49 -15.03 6.30
C ASP A 48 -23.76 -15.31 5.47
N ASP A 49 -24.67 -14.35 5.38
CA ASP A 49 -25.95 -14.55 4.70
C ASP A 49 -25.86 -14.32 3.17
N ARG A 50 -25.91 -15.43 2.41
CA ARG A 50 -25.95 -15.40 0.93
C ARG A 50 -27.15 -14.63 0.37
N GLY A 51 -28.30 -14.61 1.06
CA GLY A 51 -29.47 -13.86 0.66
C GLY A 51 -29.24 -12.34 0.72
N ILE A 52 -28.47 -11.89 1.70
CA ILE A 52 -28.02 -10.49 1.81
C ILE A 52 -26.99 -10.16 0.72
N LEU A 53 -26.04 -11.07 0.49
CA LEU A 53 -25.03 -10.92 -0.55
C LEU A 53 -25.60 -10.91 -1.97
N HIS A 54 -26.75 -11.55 -2.19
CA HIS A 54 -27.43 -11.50 -3.49
C HIS A 54 -27.74 -10.05 -3.91
N GLY A 55 -28.28 -9.24 -2.99
CA GLY A 55 -28.53 -7.82 -3.24
C GLY A 55 -27.25 -7.02 -3.49
N PHE A 56 -26.14 -7.38 -2.84
CA PHE A 56 -24.83 -6.74 -3.01
C PHE A 56 -24.21 -7.03 -4.39
N TYR A 57 -24.24 -8.28 -4.86
CA TYR A 57 -23.60 -8.68 -6.13
C TYR A 57 -24.50 -8.53 -7.35
N ARG A 58 -25.79 -8.84 -7.24
CA ARG A 58 -26.73 -8.86 -8.37
C ARG A 58 -27.58 -7.59 -8.45
N GLY A 59 -27.61 -6.78 -7.40
CA GLY A 59 -28.48 -5.60 -7.30
C GLY A 59 -29.95 -5.96 -7.17
N GLY A 60 -30.83 -4.95 -7.29
CA GLY A 60 -32.29 -5.14 -7.28
C GLY A 60 -32.95 -5.18 -5.91
N ASP A 61 -32.19 -5.01 -4.83
CA ASP A 61 -32.71 -4.97 -3.45
C ASP A 61 -32.55 -3.57 -2.83
N GLN A 62 -33.45 -3.19 -1.92
CA GLN A 62 -33.39 -1.87 -1.28
C GLN A 62 -32.39 -1.88 -0.12
N PHE A 63 -31.23 -1.26 -0.29
CA PHE A 63 -30.17 -1.21 0.73
C PHE A 63 -30.65 -0.66 2.09
N HIS A 64 -31.65 0.22 2.08
CA HIS A 64 -32.22 0.82 3.30
C HIS A 64 -33.07 -0.15 4.14
N LEU A 65 -33.32 -1.37 3.67
CA LEU A 65 -34.02 -2.38 4.45
C LEU A 65 -33.24 -2.69 5.73
N LYS A 66 -33.96 -2.74 6.85
CA LYS A 66 -33.39 -3.03 8.19
C LYS A 66 -32.54 -4.30 8.21
N LYS A 67 -32.90 -5.32 7.42
CA LYS A 67 -32.16 -6.60 7.30
C LYS A 67 -30.71 -6.38 6.86
N HIS A 68 -30.47 -5.50 5.89
CA HIS A 68 -29.14 -5.22 5.35
C HIS A 68 -28.31 -4.43 6.35
N ILE A 69 -28.90 -3.40 6.96
CA ILE A 69 -28.21 -2.57 7.96
C ILE A 69 -27.78 -3.43 9.15
N VAL A 70 -28.66 -4.29 9.67
CA VAL A 70 -28.35 -5.13 10.83
C VAL A 70 -27.24 -6.14 10.54
N ALA A 71 -27.19 -6.70 9.33
CA ALA A 71 -26.14 -7.63 8.94
C ALA A 71 -24.79 -6.94 8.69
N TRP A 72 -24.79 -5.80 8.00
CA TRP A 72 -23.56 -5.11 7.61
C TRP A 72 -22.95 -4.23 8.71
N LEU A 73 -23.77 -3.60 9.56
CA LEU A 73 -23.29 -2.68 10.59
C LEU A 73 -22.24 -3.28 11.53
N PRO A 74 -22.42 -4.48 12.13
CA PRO A 74 -21.40 -5.05 13.02
C PRO A 74 -20.07 -5.30 12.29
N ILE A 75 -20.12 -5.74 11.03
CA ILE A 75 -18.95 -6.01 10.20
C ILE A 75 -18.21 -4.71 9.86
N VAL A 76 -18.96 -3.68 9.46
CA VAL A 76 -18.41 -2.35 9.20
C VAL A 76 -17.77 -1.77 10.45
N VAL A 77 -18.41 -1.90 11.61
CA VAL A 77 -17.86 -1.43 12.89
C VAL A 77 -16.57 -2.17 13.24
N ALA A 78 -16.53 -3.50 13.08
CA ALA A 78 -15.33 -4.31 13.32
C ALA A 78 -14.15 -3.91 12.41
N TRP A 79 -14.41 -3.68 11.12
CA TRP A 79 -13.39 -3.20 10.20
C TRP A 79 -12.95 -1.78 10.53
N ILE A 80 -13.86 -0.87 10.89
CA ILE A 80 -13.51 0.50 11.30
C ILE A 80 -12.66 0.48 12.58
N SER A 81 -12.99 -0.36 13.57
CA SER A 81 -12.19 -0.47 14.79
C SER A 81 -10.79 -1.00 14.49
N PHE A 82 -10.67 -2.00 13.62
CA PHE A 82 -9.37 -2.51 13.18
C PHE A 82 -8.54 -1.46 12.46
N LEU A 83 -9.12 -0.76 11.49
CA LEU A 83 -8.44 0.31 10.76
C LEU A 83 -8.00 1.43 11.70
N THR A 84 -8.81 1.75 12.71
CA THR A 84 -8.48 2.73 13.74
C THR A 84 -7.31 2.26 14.61
N ALA A 85 -7.31 0.99 15.04
CA ALA A 85 -6.19 0.39 15.75
C ALA A 85 -4.90 0.45 14.91
N MET A 86 -4.97 0.13 13.63
CA MET A 86 -3.84 0.21 12.71
C MET A 86 -3.32 1.65 12.54
N ILE A 87 -4.22 2.65 12.47
CA ILE A 87 -3.85 4.07 12.47
C ILE A 87 -3.12 4.43 13.78
N PHE A 88 -3.58 3.95 14.93
CA PHE A 88 -2.90 4.21 16.20
C PHE A 88 -1.50 3.60 16.22
N VAL A 89 -1.34 2.33 15.82
CA VAL A 89 -0.02 1.68 15.77
C VAL A 89 0.92 2.43 14.84
N THR A 90 0.49 2.72 13.60
CA THR A 90 1.34 3.40 12.61
C THR A 90 1.67 4.83 13.02
N SER A 91 0.74 5.55 13.65
CA SER A 91 0.98 6.90 14.17
C SER A 91 1.94 6.89 15.37
N GLY A 92 1.78 5.92 16.28
CA GLY A 92 2.66 5.73 17.44
C GLY A 92 4.09 5.36 17.01
N LEU A 93 4.23 4.41 16.09
CA LEU A 93 5.51 4.06 15.48
C LEU A 93 6.15 5.26 14.78
N SER A 94 5.37 6.01 14.00
CA SER A 94 5.86 7.22 13.34
C SER A 94 6.37 8.25 14.35
N ALA A 95 5.66 8.47 15.46
CA ALA A 95 6.09 9.39 16.51
C ALA A 95 7.39 8.92 17.20
N ILE A 96 7.53 7.63 17.48
CA ILE A 96 8.74 7.04 18.07
C ILE A 96 9.93 7.17 17.11
N LEU A 97 9.76 6.80 15.85
CA LEU A 97 10.83 6.75 14.86
C LEU A 97 11.19 8.12 14.28
N ARG A 98 10.29 9.09 14.34
CA ARG A 98 10.46 10.43 13.75
C ARG A 98 11.80 11.07 14.11
N ARG A 99 12.21 11.08 15.38
CA ARG A 99 13.47 11.72 15.79
C ARG A 99 14.70 11.04 15.17
N GLN A 100 14.72 9.70 15.16
CA GLN A 100 15.80 8.93 14.54
C GLN A 100 15.86 9.21 13.03
N TRP A 101 14.72 9.14 12.34
CA TRP A 101 14.67 9.30 10.90
C TRP A 101 14.89 10.73 10.40
N VAL A 102 14.38 11.73 11.12
CA VAL A 102 14.50 13.14 10.71
C VAL A 102 15.87 13.70 11.10
N GLU A 103 16.31 13.48 12.33
CA GLU A 103 17.50 14.18 12.87
C GLU A 103 18.79 13.42 12.55
N HIS A 104 18.79 12.10 12.65
CA HIS A 104 20.00 11.27 12.49
C HIS A 104 20.14 10.73 11.07
N GLU A 105 19.06 10.19 10.50
CA GLU A 105 19.09 9.54 9.17
C GLU A 105 18.72 10.50 8.03
N ARG A 106 18.22 11.71 8.34
CA ARG A 106 17.82 12.76 7.38
C ARG A 106 17.04 12.20 6.20
N LEU A 107 16.09 11.32 6.49
CA LEU A 107 15.27 10.70 5.48
C LEU A 107 14.54 11.80 4.71
N THR A 108 14.69 11.80 3.39
CA THR A 108 13.97 12.74 2.54
C THR A 108 12.50 12.34 2.53
N TYR A 109 11.59 13.31 2.61
CA TYR A 109 10.15 13.09 2.50
C TYR A 109 9.64 13.72 1.18
N PRO A 110 9.80 13.02 0.04
CA PRO A 110 9.39 13.51 -1.28
C PRO A 110 7.96 14.05 -1.33
N ILE A 111 7.04 13.33 -0.68
CA ILE A 111 5.60 13.63 -0.71
C ILE A 111 5.27 14.92 0.05
N THR A 112 6.10 15.35 1.01
CA THR A 112 5.86 16.61 1.75
C THR A 112 6.36 17.84 0.99
N GLN A 113 7.18 17.67 -0.05
CA GLN A 113 7.75 18.80 -0.81
C GLN A 113 6.66 19.61 -1.52
N LEU A 114 5.65 18.94 -2.09
CA LEU A 114 4.56 19.62 -2.80
C LEU A 114 3.66 20.44 -1.87
N PRO A 115 3.13 19.92 -0.74
CA PRO A 115 2.40 20.75 0.22
C PRO A 115 3.23 21.92 0.75
N LEU A 116 4.53 21.71 1.02
CA LEU A 116 5.41 22.78 1.51
C LEU A 116 5.63 23.88 0.46
N SER A 117 5.77 23.53 -0.83
CA SER A 117 5.91 24.50 -1.91
C SER A 117 4.62 25.26 -2.24
N LEU A 118 3.46 24.70 -1.88
CA LEU A 118 2.18 25.42 -1.97
C LEU A 118 2.00 26.44 -0.84
N LEU A 119 2.57 26.16 0.34
CA LEU A 119 2.49 27.02 1.52
C LEU A 119 3.56 28.12 1.54
N ASP A 120 4.70 27.89 0.88
CA ASP A 120 5.80 28.85 0.84
C ASP A 120 5.49 30.03 -0.10
N PRO A 121 5.38 31.27 0.43
CA PRO A 121 5.07 32.45 -0.37
C PRO A 121 6.10 32.73 -1.47
N LYS A 122 7.33 32.23 -1.31
CA LYS A 122 8.43 32.46 -2.26
C LYS A 122 8.32 31.61 -3.51
N THR A 123 7.80 30.39 -3.39
CA THR A 123 7.86 29.40 -4.49
C THR A 123 6.77 29.58 -5.54
N GLN A 124 5.79 30.48 -5.35
CA GLN A 124 4.79 30.90 -6.34
C GLN A 124 4.31 29.78 -7.31
N LEU A 125 4.18 28.55 -6.81
CA LEU A 125 4.01 27.36 -7.65
C LEU A 125 2.72 27.45 -8.46
N LEU A 126 1.65 27.94 -7.82
CA LEU A 126 0.34 28.19 -8.42
C LEU A 126 0.32 29.36 -9.42
N LYS A 127 1.39 30.14 -9.54
CA LYS A 127 1.53 31.16 -10.59
C LYS A 127 2.37 30.67 -11.77
N SER A 128 3.01 29.51 -11.65
CA SER A 128 3.90 28.97 -12.67
C SER A 128 3.12 28.38 -13.85
N TYR A 129 3.37 28.87 -15.06
CA TYR A 129 2.78 28.33 -16.29
C TYR A 129 3.12 26.84 -16.52
N PRO A 130 4.40 26.39 -16.35
CA PRO A 130 4.73 24.96 -16.43
C PRO A 130 3.91 24.07 -15.49
N PHE A 131 3.63 24.55 -14.27
CA PHE A 131 2.83 23.80 -13.30
C PHE A 131 1.40 23.58 -13.82
N TRP A 132 0.73 24.65 -14.25
CA TRP A 132 -0.64 24.57 -14.78
C TRP A 132 -0.72 23.77 -16.07
N PHE A 133 0.28 23.85 -16.94
CA PHE A 133 0.34 23.03 -18.14
C PHE A 133 0.42 21.54 -17.79
N GLY A 134 1.35 21.14 -16.93
CA GLY A 134 1.48 19.75 -16.47
C GLY A 134 0.23 19.24 -15.73
N PHE A 135 -0.36 20.08 -14.89
CA PHE A 135 -1.62 19.80 -14.20
C PHE A 135 -2.76 19.56 -15.21
N LEU A 136 -2.97 20.48 -16.15
CA LEU A 136 -4.08 20.39 -17.11
C LEU A 136 -3.94 19.17 -18.01
N VAL A 137 -2.73 18.88 -18.51
CA VAL A 137 -2.47 17.69 -19.34
C VAL A 137 -2.78 16.42 -18.55
N THR A 138 -2.26 16.30 -17.34
CA THR A 138 -2.45 15.10 -16.51
C THR A 138 -3.90 14.94 -16.07
N ALA A 139 -4.53 16.02 -15.61
CA ALA A 139 -5.93 16.04 -15.20
C ALA A 139 -6.86 15.68 -16.36
N SER A 140 -6.58 16.16 -17.58
CA SER A 140 -7.39 15.84 -18.76
C SER A 140 -7.30 14.36 -19.14
N ILE A 141 -6.09 13.78 -19.12
CA ILE A 141 -5.88 12.35 -19.38
C ILE A 141 -6.58 11.50 -18.31
N THR A 142 -6.41 11.85 -17.03
CA THR A 142 -7.04 11.12 -15.92
C THR A 142 -8.57 11.22 -15.97
N PHE A 143 -9.10 12.41 -16.25
CA PHE A 143 -10.54 12.64 -16.38
C PHE A 143 -11.13 11.84 -17.55
N TYR A 144 -10.48 11.88 -18.72
CA TYR A 144 -10.88 11.09 -19.88
C TYR A 144 -10.84 9.59 -19.58
N ASN A 145 -9.79 9.10 -18.93
CA ASN A 145 -9.68 7.69 -18.53
C ASN A 145 -10.75 7.29 -17.49
N GLY A 146 -11.12 8.20 -16.57
CA GLY A 146 -12.22 7.99 -15.66
C GLY A 146 -13.57 7.90 -16.37
N LEU A 147 -13.79 8.74 -17.39
CA LEU A 147 -14.98 8.64 -18.25
C LEU A 147 -15.00 7.36 -19.07
N ALA A 148 -13.87 6.96 -19.66
CA ALA A 148 -13.75 5.70 -20.40
C ALA A 148 -14.03 4.47 -19.54
N TYR A 149 -13.71 4.53 -18.25
CA TYR A 149 -14.06 3.47 -17.30
C TYR A 149 -15.58 3.39 -17.04
N LEU A 150 -16.27 4.54 -16.96
CA LEU A 150 -17.72 4.59 -16.74
C LEU A 150 -18.55 4.32 -18.00
N PHE A 151 -18.02 4.71 -19.17
CA PHE A 151 -18.66 4.59 -20.47
C PHE A 151 -17.84 3.65 -21.36
N PRO A 152 -18.23 2.36 -21.49
CA PRO A 152 -17.47 1.35 -22.25
C PRO A 152 -17.27 1.68 -23.74
N ASN A 153 -18.02 2.64 -24.27
CA ASN A 153 -17.95 3.09 -25.65
C ASN A 153 -16.74 3.99 -25.95
N ILE A 154 -16.05 4.47 -24.91
CA ILE A 154 -14.89 5.37 -25.04
C ILE A 154 -13.62 4.54 -24.77
N PRO A 155 -12.64 4.51 -25.70
CA PRO A 155 -11.39 3.80 -25.48
C PRO A 155 -10.58 4.46 -24.37
N MET A 156 -9.90 3.69 -23.54
CA MET A 156 -9.04 4.26 -22.48
C MET A 156 -7.68 4.67 -23.06
N LEU A 157 -7.21 5.88 -22.75
CA LEU A 157 -5.87 6.37 -23.09
C LEU A 157 -4.84 5.78 -22.11
N ILE A 158 -4.47 4.52 -22.34
CA ILE A 158 -3.36 3.88 -21.63
C ILE A 158 -2.20 3.69 -22.60
N TRP A 159 -1.05 4.28 -22.27
CA TRP A 159 0.21 3.94 -22.90
C TRP A 159 0.74 2.66 -22.26
N SER A 160 0.33 1.51 -22.80
CA SER A 160 0.84 0.21 -22.38
C SER A 160 1.42 -0.58 -23.55
N LEU A 161 2.67 -1.01 -23.40
CA LEU A 161 3.35 -1.90 -24.31
C LEU A 161 3.81 -3.13 -23.52
N ASN A 162 3.38 -4.32 -23.93
CA ASN A 162 3.87 -5.56 -23.34
C ASN A 162 4.92 -6.15 -24.28
N LEU A 163 6.20 -5.94 -23.95
CA LEU A 163 7.29 -6.58 -24.69
C LEU A 163 7.44 -8.02 -24.21
N ARG A 164 7.54 -8.94 -25.16
CA ARG A 164 7.79 -10.37 -24.92
C ARG A 164 8.79 -10.86 -25.95
N PHE A 165 9.87 -11.47 -25.47
CA PHE A 165 10.84 -12.15 -26.32
C PHE A 165 10.42 -13.61 -26.47
N THR A 166 10.44 -14.13 -27.68
CA THR A 166 10.09 -15.53 -27.99
C THR A 166 11.32 -16.41 -28.16
N ASP A 167 12.46 -15.82 -28.53
CA ASP A 167 13.67 -16.56 -28.86
C ASP A 167 14.42 -17.03 -27.61
N TYR A 168 14.95 -18.25 -27.66
CA TYR A 168 15.81 -18.78 -26.61
C TYR A 168 17.20 -18.10 -26.65
N PRO A 169 17.82 -17.72 -25.52
CA PRO A 169 17.37 -17.85 -24.12
C PRO A 169 16.58 -16.64 -23.59
N TRP A 170 16.35 -15.62 -24.43
CA TRP A 170 15.70 -14.36 -24.06
C TRP A 170 14.23 -14.52 -23.64
N ASN A 171 13.57 -15.58 -24.07
CA ASN A 171 12.24 -15.96 -23.63
C ASN A 171 12.11 -16.11 -22.10
N ALA A 172 13.22 -16.41 -21.40
CA ALA A 172 13.29 -16.50 -19.94
C ALA A 172 13.00 -15.16 -19.22
N ILE A 173 13.18 -14.02 -19.90
CA ILE A 173 12.83 -12.70 -19.38
C ILE A 173 11.32 -12.64 -19.06
N GLY A 174 10.49 -13.35 -19.83
CA GLY A 174 9.04 -13.28 -19.74
C GLY A 174 8.48 -11.92 -20.15
N SER A 175 7.31 -11.56 -19.62
CA SER A 175 6.65 -10.30 -19.96
C SER A 175 7.36 -9.09 -19.34
N ILE A 176 7.55 -8.04 -20.13
CA ILE A 176 7.97 -6.70 -19.70
C ILE A 176 6.80 -5.75 -19.94
N PRO A 177 5.93 -5.54 -18.93
CA PRO A 177 4.86 -4.57 -19.03
C PRO A 177 5.43 -3.15 -18.89
N LEU A 178 5.53 -2.42 -19.99
CA LEU A 178 5.82 -1.00 -20.00
C LEU A 178 4.50 -0.24 -19.96
N ARG A 179 4.20 0.37 -18.82
CA ARG A 179 2.99 1.19 -18.66
C ARG A 179 3.37 2.55 -18.12
N ILE A 180 3.05 3.59 -18.88
CA ILE A 180 3.36 4.97 -18.49
C ILE A 180 2.12 5.57 -17.85
N PHE A 181 2.21 5.77 -16.54
CA PHE A 181 1.21 6.50 -15.78
C PHE A 181 1.75 7.89 -15.47
N PRO A 182 1.10 8.97 -15.95
CA PRO A 182 1.58 10.33 -15.71
C PRO A 182 1.83 10.63 -14.23
N PHE A 183 0.93 10.18 -13.33
CA PHE A 183 1.09 10.40 -11.89
C PHE A 183 2.30 9.66 -11.29
N VAL A 184 2.60 8.43 -11.76
CA VAL A 184 3.79 7.67 -11.31
C VAL A 184 5.06 8.35 -11.79
N VAL A 185 5.08 8.82 -13.04
CA VAL A 185 6.21 9.57 -13.60
C VAL A 185 6.46 10.83 -12.77
N SER A 186 5.43 11.60 -12.45
CA SER A 186 5.55 12.79 -11.60
C SER A 186 6.09 12.46 -10.20
N MET A 187 5.62 11.39 -9.57
CA MET A 187 6.16 10.96 -8.28
C MET A 187 7.60 10.48 -8.37
N ALA A 188 7.97 9.81 -9.48
CA ALA A 188 9.33 9.33 -9.69
C ALA A 188 10.37 10.46 -9.75
N PHE A 189 9.99 11.66 -10.22
CA PHE A 189 10.84 12.86 -10.17
C PHE A 189 11.15 13.34 -8.74
N LEU A 190 10.33 12.98 -7.75
CA LEU A 190 10.55 13.35 -6.36
C LEU A 190 11.39 12.30 -5.61
N ILE A 191 11.57 11.10 -6.18
CA ILE A 191 12.34 10.01 -5.57
C ILE A 191 13.84 10.32 -5.66
N PRO A 192 14.62 10.10 -4.58
CA PRO A 192 16.08 10.20 -4.62
C PRO A 192 16.71 9.37 -5.74
N HIS A 193 17.76 9.91 -6.38
CA HIS A 193 18.42 9.28 -7.52
C HIS A 193 18.88 7.85 -7.26
N GLU A 194 19.39 7.55 -6.05
CA GLU A 194 19.86 6.22 -5.65
C GLU A 194 18.73 5.18 -5.62
N LEU A 195 17.55 5.58 -5.14
CA LEU A 195 16.35 4.73 -5.11
C LEU A 195 15.82 4.49 -6.51
N SER A 196 15.75 5.54 -7.34
CA SER A 196 15.35 5.44 -8.74
C SER A 196 16.29 4.50 -9.51
N PHE A 197 17.60 4.63 -9.32
CA PHE A 197 18.61 3.74 -9.90
C PHE A 197 18.38 2.29 -9.48
N SER A 198 18.20 2.05 -8.18
CA SER A 198 17.99 0.71 -7.63
C SER A 198 16.78 0.02 -8.27
N CYS A 199 15.65 0.73 -8.44
CA CYS A 199 14.42 0.14 -9.00
C CYS A 199 14.62 -0.49 -10.39
N TRP A 200 15.21 0.26 -11.34
CA TRP A 200 15.40 -0.28 -12.70
C TRP A 200 16.58 -1.26 -12.75
N PHE A 201 17.67 -1.00 -12.02
CA PHE A 201 18.83 -1.88 -11.98
C PHE A 201 18.46 -3.27 -11.46
N PHE A 202 17.82 -3.36 -10.29
CA PHE A 202 17.45 -4.66 -9.71
C PHE A 202 16.37 -5.36 -10.53
N TYR A 203 15.46 -4.62 -11.17
CA TYR A 203 14.52 -5.20 -12.12
C TYR A 203 15.24 -5.95 -13.25
N TRP A 204 16.19 -5.29 -13.92
CA TRP A 204 16.94 -5.91 -15.02
C TRP A 204 17.92 -6.97 -14.53
N LEU A 205 18.53 -6.79 -13.36
CA LEU A 205 19.36 -7.82 -12.74
C LEU A 205 18.57 -9.12 -12.54
N MET A 206 17.36 -9.04 -11.99
CA MET A 206 16.50 -10.22 -11.80
C MET A 206 16.08 -10.87 -13.12
N LYS A 207 15.82 -10.07 -14.16
CA LYS A 207 15.55 -10.60 -15.51
C LYS A 207 16.80 -11.27 -16.10
N GLY A 208 17.98 -10.67 -15.92
CA GLY A 208 19.26 -11.23 -16.35
C GLY A 208 19.58 -12.55 -15.66
N LEU A 209 19.33 -12.65 -14.35
CA LEU A 209 19.48 -13.91 -13.62
C LEU A 209 18.57 -15.01 -14.16
N LYS A 210 17.33 -14.70 -14.57
CA LYS A 210 16.45 -15.69 -15.22
C LYS A 210 17.03 -16.22 -16.54
N VAL A 211 17.57 -15.32 -17.37
CA VAL A 211 18.24 -15.72 -18.62
C VAL A 211 19.46 -16.58 -18.31
N LEU A 212 20.30 -16.17 -17.35
CA LEU A 212 21.47 -16.95 -16.94
C LEU A 212 21.10 -18.35 -16.44
N GLY A 213 20.06 -18.46 -15.61
CA GLY A 213 19.58 -19.75 -15.11
C GLY A 213 19.15 -20.69 -16.24
N VAL A 214 18.50 -20.16 -17.27
CA VAL A 214 18.11 -20.95 -18.44
C VAL A 214 19.33 -21.32 -19.31
N THR A 215 20.29 -20.42 -19.49
CA THR A 215 21.52 -20.72 -20.26
C THR A 215 22.43 -21.75 -19.60
N LEU A 216 22.48 -21.77 -18.26
CA LEU A 216 23.28 -22.72 -17.47
C LEU A 216 22.53 -24.04 -17.19
N ASP A 217 21.37 -24.22 -17.82
CA ASP A 217 20.49 -25.39 -17.67
C ASP A 217 20.07 -25.67 -16.22
N TRP A 218 19.89 -24.62 -15.40
CA TRP A 218 19.31 -24.70 -14.06
C TRP A 218 17.80 -24.96 -14.08
N ARG A 219 17.30 -25.64 -15.11
CA ARG A 219 15.88 -25.97 -15.30
C ARG A 219 15.31 -26.83 -14.18
N ASN A 220 16.18 -27.56 -13.48
CA ASN A 220 15.83 -28.38 -12.32
C ASN A 220 15.67 -27.58 -11.01
N LEU A 221 15.97 -26.28 -11.01
CA LEU A 221 15.75 -25.38 -9.87
C LEU A 221 14.42 -24.63 -10.07
N PRO A 222 13.31 -25.11 -9.47
CA PRO A 222 12.02 -24.44 -9.61
C PRO A 222 12.13 -23.01 -9.06
N GLU A 223 11.51 -22.07 -9.76
CA GLU A 223 11.45 -20.65 -9.38
C GLU A 223 12.76 -19.85 -9.35
N PHE A 224 13.90 -20.38 -9.81
CA PHE A 224 15.15 -19.60 -9.92
C PHE A 224 14.90 -18.26 -10.65
N PRO A 225 15.35 -17.09 -10.14
CA PRO A 225 16.28 -16.86 -9.02
C PRO A 225 15.60 -16.70 -7.64
N TYR A 226 14.45 -17.30 -7.38
CA TYR A 226 13.75 -17.24 -6.09
C TYR A 226 13.38 -15.82 -5.65
N SER A 227 12.91 -14.99 -6.58
CA SER A 227 12.66 -13.55 -6.33
C SER A 227 11.77 -13.30 -5.10
N ARG A 228 10.75 -14.12 -4.86
CA ARG A 228 9.88 -13.99 -3.67
C ARG A 228 10.65 -14.22 -2.37
N HIS A 229 11.45 -15.28 -2.31
CA HIS A 229 12.27 -15.60 -1.14
C HIS A 229 13.37 -14.56 -0.91
N GLN A 230 14.01 -14.09 -1.99
CA GLN A 230 14.98 -12.99 -1.90
C GLN A 230 14.32 -11.71 -1.37
N SER A 231 13.15 -11.33 -1.89
CA SER A 231 12.43 -10.16 -1.41
C SER A 231 12.03 -10.30 0.06
N PHE A 232 11.56 -11.47 0.48
CA PHE A 232 11.26 -11.73 1.90
C PHE A 232 12.51 -11.60 2.78
N GLY A 233 13.62 -12.23 2.39
CA GLY A 233 14.90 -12.13 3.09
C GLY A 233 15.42 -10.69 3.16
N ALA A 234 15.26 -9.92 2.09
CA ALA A 234 15.61 -8.51 2.06
C ALA A 234 14.76 -7.70 3.05
N TYR A 235 13.43 -7.89 3.07
CA TYR A 235 12.56 -7.22 4.04
C TYR A 235 12.89 -7.57 5.49
N MET A 236 13.13 -8.86 5.77
CA MET A 236 13.53 -9.30 7.12
C MET A 236 14.91 -8.76 7.51
N GLY A 237 15.85 -8.71 6.56
CA GLY A 237 17.17 -8.13 6.76
C GLY A 237 17.10 -6.64 7.08
N ILE A 238 16.32 -5.87 6.32
CA ILE A 238 16.09 -4.45 6.58
C ILE A 238 15.42 -4.25 7.93
N PHE A 239 14.41 -5.06 8.28
CA PHE A 239 13.74 -5.00 9.57
C PHE A 239 14.70 -5.26 10.74
N ALA A 240 15.48 -6.34 10.68
CA ALA A 240 16.47 -6.67 11.70
C ALA A 240 17.57 -5.60 11.80
N PHE A 241 18.03 -5.08 10.66
CA PHE A 241 19.00 -3.99 10.62
C PHE A 241 18.44 -2.71 11.24
N ALA A 242 17.20 -2.33 10.93
CA ALA A 242 16.55 -1.15 11.50
C ALA A 242 16.40 -1.27 13.03
N LEU A 243 16.00 -2.45 13.53
CA LEU A 243 15.97 -2.73 14.97
C LEU A 243 17.35 -2.65 15.61
N PHE A 244 18.36 -3.22 14.95
CA PHE A 244 19.73 -3.22 15.45
C PHE A 244 20.33 -1.81 15.47
N ALA A 245 20.22 -1.06 14.37
CA ALA A 245 20.71 0.31 14.24
C ALA A 245 20.00 1.25 15.23
N GLY A 246 18.68 1.13 15.35
CA GLY A 246 17.85 1.91 16.26
C GLY A 246 17.88 1.47 17.73
N ARG A 247 18.61 0.42 18.11
CA ARG A 247 18.55 -0.19 19.46
C ARG A 247 18.77 0.79 20.61
N ARG A 248 19.65 1.78 20.43
CA ARG A 248 19.90 2.82 21.44
C ARG A 248 18.73 3.78 21.51
N HIS A 249 18.23 4.23 20.36
CA HIS A 249 17.06 5.08 20.24
C HIS A 249 15.82 4.46 20.91
N PHE A 250 15.52 3.18 20.64
CA PHE A 250 14.39 2.50 21.28
C PHE A 250 14.52 2.42 22.80
N LYS A 251 15.74 2.15 23.32
CA LYS A 251 16.00 2.16 24.77
C LYS A 251 15.77 3.55 25.37
N HIS A 252 16.27 4.60 24.73
CA HIS A 252 16.05 5.98 25.19
C HIS A 252 14.57 6.35 25.13
N ALA A 253 13.86 6.01 24.05
CA ALA A 253 12.44 6.27 23.91
C ALA A 253 11.60 5.58 25.00
N LEU A 254 11.95 4.34 25.38
CA LEU A 254 11.29 3.62 26.49
C LEU A 254 11.55 4.30 27.84
N VAL A 255 12.79 4.70 28.11
CA VAL A 255 13.13 5.41 29.35
C VAL A 255 12.41 6.77 29.42
N ASP A 256 12.33 7.49 28.31
CA ASP A 256 11.63 8.77 28.21
C ASP A 256 10.11 8.60 28.38
N ALA A 257 9.53 7.52 27.84
CA ALA A 257 8.12 7.18 28.04
C ALA A 257 7.81 6.89 29.52
N TYR A 258 8.71 6.20 30.22
CA TYR A 258 8.57 5.92 31.66
C TYR A 258 8.76 7.18 32.53
N ARG A 259 9.72 8.05 32.17
CA ARG A 259 10.06 9.27 32.92
C ARG A 259 9.21 10.49 32.57
N SER A 260 8.28 10.39 31.62
CA SER A 260 7.56 11.52 31.01
C SER A 260 6.58 12.29 31.93
N ILE A 261 6.61 12.09 33.25
CA ILE A 261 5.83 12.89 34.20
C ILE A 261 6.45 14.29 34.27
N GLY A 262 5.92 15.23 33.47
CA GLY A 262 6.11 16.67 33.67
C GLY A 262 7.06 17.42 32.73
N ARG A 263 7.75 16.76 31.78
CA ARG A 263 8.57 17.48 30.77
C ARG A 263 7.74 17.85 29.54
N LYS A 264 7.54 19.15 29.30
CA LYS A 264 7.08 19.67 28.00
C LYS A 264 8.15 19.37 26.94
N SER A 265 7.99 18.28 26.21
CA SER A 265 8.74 18.03 24.99
C SER A 265 8.21 18.93 23.87
N ASN A 266 9.08 19.36 22.96
CA ASN A 266 8.69 20.07 21.74
C ASN A 266 8.10 19.12 20.67
N ASP A 267 7.90 17.83 21.02
CA ASP A 267 7.30 16.85 20.14
C ASP A 267 5.77 17.03 20.06
N PRO A 268 5.15 16.78 18.89
CA PRO A 268 3.70 16.85 18.72
C PRO A 268 2.93 15.87 19.62
N ILE A 269 3.53 14.73 19.96
CA ILE A 269 2.95 13.68 20.80
C ILE A 269 4.01 13.26 21.81
N SER A 270 3.62 13.11 23.08
CA SER A 270 4.52 12.59 24.11
C SER A 270 4.89 11.13 23.83
N MET A 271 6.13 10.74 24.13
CA MET A 271 6.60 9.36 23.94
C MET A 271 5.68 8.34 24.62
N ARG A 272 5.13 8.67 25.81
CA ARG A 272 4.19 7.80 26.52
C ARG A 272 2.91 7.53 25.73
N VAL A 273 2.30 8.57 25.15
CA VAL A 273 1.09 8.42 24.31
C VAL A 273 1.41 7.61 23.05
N ALA A 274 2.57 7.82 22.45
CA ALA A 274 3.00 7.05 21.29
C ALA A 274 3.11 5.54 21.59
N PHE A 275 3.70 5.17 22.74
CA PHE A 275 3.74 3.76 23.17
C PHE A 275 2.35 3.21 23.53
N ILE A 276 1.47 4.01 24.15
CA ILE A 276 0.09 3.59 24.42
C ILE A 276 -0.65 3.27 23.12
N TYR A 277 -0.48 4.09 22.08
CA TYR A 277 -1.09 3.83 20.77
C TYR A 277 -0.59 2.54 20.14
N VAL A 278 0.71 2.25 20.22
CA VAL A 278 1.29 1.00 19.72
C VAL A 278 0.78 -0.20 20.51
N ILE A 279 0.73 -0.12 21.84
CA ILE A 279 0.28 -1.24 22.70
C ILE A 279 -1.21 -1.49 22.51
N LEU A 280 -2.04 -0.45 22.61
CA LEU A 280 -3.50 -0.58 22.50
C LEU A 280 -3.91 -1.08 21.12
N GLY A 281 -3.30 -0.54 20.06
CA GLY A 281 -3.57 -1.00 18.70
C GLY A 281 -2.95 -2.36 18.36
N GLY A 282 -1.88 -2.78 19.06
CA GLY A 282 -1.27 -4.09 18.87
C GLY A 282 -1.90 -5.24 19.66
N ILE A 283 -2.74 -4.92 20.67
CA ILE A 283 -3.55 -5.90 21.40
C ILE A 283 -4.82 -6.27 20.60
N TYR A 284 -5.29 -5.37 19.74
CA TYR A 284 -6.40 -5.61 18.81
C TYR A 284 -6.02 -6.67 17.79
#